data_AF-A0A0P6X471-F1
#
_entry.id   AF-A0A0P6X471-F1
#
_cell.length_a   1.000
_cell.length_b   1.000
_cell.length_c   1.000
_cell.angle_alpha   90.00
_cell.angle_beta   90.00
_cell.angle_gamma   90.00
#
_symmetry.space_group_name_H-M   'P 1'
#
loop_
_entity.id
_entity.type
_entity.pdbx_description
1 polymer ?
#
loop_
_entity_poly.entity_id
_entity_poly.type
_entity_poly.pdbx_seq_one_letter_code
_entity_poly.pdbx_strand_id
1 'polypeptide(L)'
;MEKKFQALRVIATLFKVLAVIIVIAAIIAAVAGVVSFAVSHRGLGLSRLGLFSGINFLIGGLISGLFLYGFGELIYLLLAIEENTRAYRLPPGPPQNQQS
;
A
#
# COMPACT_ATOMS: atom_id res chain seq x y z
N MET A 1 -1.53 11.81 -24.45
CA MET A 1 -1.25 10.65 -23.57
C MET A 1 -2.03 9.45 -24.08
N GLU A 2 -1.38 8.49 -24.75
CA GLU A 2 -2.06 7.24 -25.12
C GLU A 2 -2.52 6.54 -23.84
N LYS A 3 -3.84 6.32 -23.69
CA LYS A 3 -4.49 5.76 -22.49
C LYS A 3 -4.13 4.30 -22.17
N LYS A 4 -3.11 3.73 -22.82
CA LYS A 4 -2.86 2.28 -22.85
C LYS A 4 -2.51 1.68 -21.48
N PHE A 5 -1.95 2.45 -20.54
CA PHE A 5 -1.61 1.96 -19.19
C PHE A 5 -2.50 2.51 -18.06
N GLN A 6 -3.64 3.11 -18.40
CA GLN A 6 -4.55 3.66 -17.39
C GLN A 6 -5.01 2.58 -16.41
N ALA A 7 -5.28 1.36 -16.89
CA ALA A 7 -5.67 0.24 -16.05
C ALA A 7 -4.57 -0.14 -15.02
N LEU A 8 -3.31 -0.19 -15.44
CA LEU A 8 -2.19 -0.53 -14.56
C LEU A 8 -1.99 0.54 -13.46
N ARG A 9 -2.16 1.81 -13.83
CA ARG A 9 -2.08 2.94 -12.87
C ARG A 9 -3.20 2.87 -11.84
N VAL A 10 -4.41 2.48 -12.25
CA VAL A 10 -5.54 2.24 -11.33
C VAL A 10 -5.23 1.06 -10.41
N ILE A 11 -4.76 -0.07 -10.94
CA ILE A 11 -4.38 -1.25 -10.14
C ILE A 11 -3.29 -0.90 -9.12
N ALA A 12 -2.26 -0.14 -9.51
CA ALA A 12 -1.21 0.32 -8.60
C ALA A 12 -1.78 1.20 -7.47
N THR A 13 -2.72 2.09 -7.79
CA THR A 13 -3.43 2.90 -6.78
C THR A 13 -4.22 2.02 -5.83
N LEU A 14 -4.95 1.03 -6.36
CA LEU A 14 -5.74 0.09 -5.56
C LEU A 14 -4.87 -0.69 -4.59
N PHE A 15 -3.70 -1.20 -5.02
CA PHE A 15 -2.77 -1.87 -4.14
C PHE A 15 -2.32 -0.98 -2.97
N LYS A 16 -1.97 0.29 -3.26
CA LYS A 16 -1.58 1.25 -2.22
C LYS A 16 -2.73 1.57 -1.25
N VAL A 17 -3.95 1.75 -1.76
CA VAL A 17 -5.13 2.01 -0.92
C VAL A 17 -5.45 0.81 -0.04
N LEU A 18 -5.45 -0.40 -0.60
CA LEU A 18 -5.66 -1.64 0.16
C LEU A 18 -4.57 -1.83 1.23
N ALA A 19 -3.32 -1.49 0.92
CA ALA A 19 -2.22 -1.57 1.86
C ALA A 19 -2.46 -0.67 3.08
N VAL A 20 -2.87 0.57 2.86
CA VAL A 20 -3.20 1.52 3.92
C VAL A 20 -4.37 1.00 4.76
N ILE A 21 -5.41 0.46 4.12
CA ILE A 21 -6.57 -0.12 4.83
C ILE A 21 -6.14 -1.29 5.72
N ILE A 22 -5.29 -2.19 5.21
CA ILE A 22 -4.79 -3.35 5.97
C ILE A 22 -3.97 -2.88 7.18
N VAL A 23 -3.09 -1.90 7.01
CA VAL A 23 -2.31 -1.35 8.12
C VAL A 23 -3.21 -0.72 9.18
N ILE A 24 -4.22 0.05 8.78
CA ILE A 24 -5.19 0.64 9.72
C ILE A 24 -5.95 -0.47 10.47
N ALA A 25 -6.46 -1.47 9.76
CA ALA A 25 -7.16 -2.59 10.38
C ALA A 25 -6.27 -3.37 11.37
N ALA A 26 -4.99 -3.56 11.03
CA ALA A 26 -4.00 -4.20 11.88
C ALA A 26 -3.74 -3.42 13.17
N ILE A 27 -3.63 -2.09 13.07
CA ILE A 27 -3.49 -1.21 14.24
C ILE A 27 -4.74 -1.29 15.12
N ILE A 28 -5.95 -1.23 14.54
CA ILE A 28 -7.20 -1.33 15.28
C ILE A 28 -7.29 -2.68 16.00
N ALA A 29 -6.95 -3.78 15.33
CA ALA A 29 -6.94 -5.12 15.92
C ALA A 29 -5.94 -5.22 17.09
N ALA A 30 -4.76 -4.63 16.97
CA ALA A 30 -3.79 -4.58 18.08
C ALA A 30 -4.32 -3.80 19.28
N VAL A 31 -4.88 -2.60 19.04
CA VAL A 31 -5.47 -1.79 20.12
C VAL A 31 -6.60 -2.55 20.80
N ALA A 32 -7.49 -3.17 20.03
CA ALA A 32 -8.57 -4.00 20.57
C ALA A 32 -8.05 -5.18 21.40
N GLY A 33 -6.96 -5.82 20.96
CA GLY A 33 -6.29 -6.89 21.71
C GLY A 33 -5.73 -6.42 23.05
N VAL A 34 -5.05 -5.27 23.06
CA VAL A 34 -4.48 -4.66 24.29
C VAL A 34 -5.59 -4.23 25.26
N VAL A 35 -6.63 -3.55 24.77
CA VAL A 35 -7.76 -3.12 25.61
C VAL A 35 -8.49 -4.33 26.19
N SER A 36 -8.72 -5.37 25.38
CA SER A 36 -9.35 -6.61 25.83
C SER A 36 -8.53 -7.27 26.94
N PHE A 37 -7.20 -7.28 26.83
CA PHE A 37 -6.32 -7.80 27.88
C PHE A 37 -6.39 -6.97 29.16
N ALA A 38 -6.36 -5.63 29.05
CA ALA A 38 -6.34 -4.73 30.20
C ALA A 38 -7.66 -4.71 30.99
N VAL A 39 -8.81 -4.82 30.30
CA VAL A 39 -10.15 -4.72 30.93
C VAL A 39 -10.69 -6.08 31.38
N SER A 40 -10.12 -7.19 30.88
CA SER A 40 -10.63 -8.53 31.20
C SER A 40 -10.31 -8.95 32.64
N HIS A 41 -11.36 -8.99 33.46
CA HIS A 41 -11.37 -9.68 34.77
C HIS A 41 -11.71 -11.18 34.63
N ARG A 42 -11.96 -11.63 33.40
CA ARG A 42 -12.26 -13.03 33.06
C ARG A 42 -10.96 -13.81 32.86
N GLY A 43 -11.02 -15.12 33.08
CA GLY A 43 -9.87 -16.01 33.24
C GLY A 43 -8.70 -15.77 32.27
N LEU A 44 -7.48 -15.84 32.81
CA LEU A 44 -6.19 -15.52 32.19
C LEU A 44 -5.98 -16.07 30.76
N GLY A 45 -6.62 -17.19 30.39
CA GLY A 45 -6.48 -17.80 29.06
C GLY A 45 -7.06 -16.96 27.91
N LEU A 46 -8.29 -16.46 28.04
CA LEU A 46 -8.95 -15.67 26.98
C LEU A 46 -8.30 -14.31 26.78
N SER A 47 -7.87 -13.67 27.87
CA SER A 47 -7.18 -12.37 27.82
C SER A 47 -5.83 -12.47 27.10
N ARG A 48 -5.07 -13.55 27.36
CA ARG A 48 -3.79 -13.80 26.67
C ARG A 48 -3.99 -14.04 25.17
N LEU A 49 -5.02 -14.80 24.79
CA LEU A 49 -5.34 -15.03 23.38
C LEU A 49 -5.64 -13.73 22.63
N GLY A 50 -6.38 -12.80 23.25
CA GLY A 50 -6.65 -11.47 22.66
C GLY A 50 -5.38 -10.65 22.42
N LEU A 51 -4.45 -10.66 23.39
CA LEU A 51 -3.17 -9.96 23.25
C LEU A 51 -2.29 -10.55 22.15
N PHE A 52 -2.11 -11.88 22.15
CA PHE A 52 -1.30 -12.56 21.14
C PHE A 52 -1.91 -12.42 19.74
N SER A 53 -3.24 -12.48 19.63
CA SER A 53 -3.94 -12.26 18.36
C SER A 53 -3.69 -10.84 17.85
N GLY A 54 -3.85 -9.81 18.70
CA GLY A 54 -3.61 -8.42 18.34
C GLY A 54 -2.18 -8.15 17.85
N ILE A 55 -1.17 -8.72 18.54
CA ILE A 55 0.24 -8.59 18.14
C ILE A 55 0.49 -9.28 16.79
N ASN A 56 -0.02 -10.49 16.59
CA ASN A 56 0.13 -11.21 15.32
C ASN A 56 -0.54 -10.46 14.16
N PHE A 57 -1.72 -9.90 14.38
CA PHE A 57 -2.40 -9.06 13.40
C PHE A 57 -1.62 -7.80 13.08
N LEU A 58 -1.01 -7.15 14.07
CA LEU A 58 -0.18 -5.97 13.85
C LEU A 58 1.05 -6.29 13.01
N ILE A 59 1.83 -7.29 13.41
CA ILE A 59 3.06 -7.68 12.68
C ILE A 59 2.71 -8.15 11.27
N GLY A 60 1.73 -9.06 11.14
CA GLY A 60 1.30 -9.57 9.85
C GLY A 60 0.73 -8.48 8.95
N GLY A 61 -0.08 -7.57 9.50
CA GLY A 61 -0.67 -6.44 8.79
C GLY A 61 0.34 -5.38 8.35
N LEU A 62 1.33 -5.08 9.20
CA LEU A 62 2.42 -4.16 8.84
C LEU A 62 3.31 -4.73 7.74
N ILE A 63 3.70 -6.00 7.86
CA ILE A 63 4.52 -6.68 6.84
C ILE A 63 3.74 -6.77 5.53
N SER A 64 2.53 -7.32 5.55
CA SER A 64 1.71 -7.47 4.34
C SER A 64 1.36 -6.11 3.72
N GLY A 65 1.01 -5.11 4.52
CA GLY A 65 0.77 -3.74 4.07
C GLY A 65 2.00 -3.12 3.41
N LEU A 66 3.18 -3.28 4.01
CA LEU A 66 4.44 -2.80 3.42
C LEU A 66 4.71 -3.45 2.05
N PHE A 67 4.56 -4.77 1.95
CA PHE A 67 4.71 -5.48 0.68
C PHE A 67 3.70 -5.00 -0.36
N LEU A 68 2.42 -4.89 0.02
CA LEU A 68 1.35 -4.50 -0.90
C LEU A 68 1.53 -3.06 -1.41
N TYR A 69 1.91 -2.14 -0.51
CA TYR A 69 2.23 -0.77 -0.86
C TYR A 69 3.45 -0.70 -1.79
N GLY A 70 4.51 -1.44 -1.45
CA GLY A 70 5.73 -1.54 -2.24
C GLY A 70 5.48 -2.11 -3.65
N PHE A 71 4.61 -3.11 -3.79
CA PHE A 71 4.18 -3.61 -5.10
C PHE A 71 3.46 -2.55 -5.92
N GLY A 72 2.59 -1.75 -5.30
CA GLY A 72 1.97 -0.61 -5.97
C GLY A 72 2.99 0.40 -6.47
N GLU A 73 3.98 0.77 -5.65
CA GLU A 73 5.08 1.67 -6.05
C GLU A 73 5.95 1.07 -7.15
N LEU A 74 6.23 -0.23 -7.11
CA LEU A 74 7.00 -0.92 -8.14
C LEU A 74 6.30 -0.81 -9.51
N ILE A 75 4.98 -0.97 -9.57
CA ILE A 75 4.22 -0.80 -10.82
C ILE A 75 4.33 0.63 -11.33
N TYR A 76 4.22 1.64 -10.46
CA TYR A 76 4.42 3.04 -10.85
C TYR A 76 5.81 3.30 -11.39
N LEU A 77 6.83 2.74 -10.77
CA LEU A 77 8.23 2.88 -11.18
C LEU A 77 8.45 2.26 -12.57
N LEU A 78 7.94 1.04 -12.80
CA LEU A 78 8.01 0.39 -14.10
C LEU A 78 7.27 1.17 -15.20
N LEU A 79 6.10 1.74 -14.88
CA LEU A 79 5.37 2.60 -15.80
C LEU A 79 6.16 3.87 -16.14
N ALA A 80 6.79 4.50 -15.15
CA ALA A 80 7.62 5.68 -15.37
C ALA A 80 8.85 5.38 -16.25
N ILE A 81 9.47 4.21 -16.08
CA ILE A 81 10.58 3.76 -16.96
C ILE A 81 10.09 3.60 -18.41
N GLU A 82 8.91 3.03 -18.61
CA GLU A 82 8.31 2.84 -19.94
C GLU A 82 8.01 4.19 -20.61
N GLU A 83 7.38 5.11 -19.87
CA GLU A 83 7.04 6.45 -20.35
C GLU A 83 8.31 7.22 -20.78
N ASN A 84 9.37 7.16 -19.96
CA ASN A 84 10.67 7.78 -20.28
C ASN A 84 11.34 7.14 -21.51
N THR A 85 11.33 5.81 -21.61
CA THR A 85 11.92 5.11 -22.76
C THR A 85 11.18 5.44 -24.06
N ARG A 86 9.85 5.58 -24.01
CA ARG A 86 9.03 5.98 -25.15
C ARG A 86 9.32 7.42 -25.60
N ALA A 87 9.49 8.34 -24.65
CA ALA A 87 9.84 9.73 -24.93
C ALA A 87 11.17 9.86 -25.70
N TYR A 88 12.16 9.02 -25.39
CA TYR A 88 13.46 9.00 -26.08
C TYR A 88 13.44 8.32 -27.47
N ARG A 89 12.46 7.45 -27.76
CA ARG A 89 12.37 6.78 -29.08
C ARG A 89 11.68 7.63 -30.13
N LEU A 90 10.82 8.57 -29.74
CA LEU A 90 10.18 9.47 -30.68
C LEU A 90 11.19 10.58 -31.05
N PRO A 91 11.34 10.96 -32.32
CA PRO A 91 12.16 12.10 -32.71
C PRO A 91 11.75 13.32 -31.86
N PRO A 92 12.71 14.17 -31.43
CA PRO A 92 12.38 15.40 -30.75
C PRO A 92 11.28 16.12 -31.55
N GLY A 93 10.14 16.39 -30.91
CA GLY A 93 9.12 17.21 -31.55
C GLY A 93 9.77 18.52 -32.02
N PRO A 94 9.32 19.09 -33.15
CA PRO A 94 9.90 20.32 -33.66
C PRO A 94 9.95 21.37 -32.54
N PRO A 95 11.04 22.16 -32.45
CA PRO A 95 11.23 23.11 -31.36
C PRO A 95 9.97 23.94 -31.20
N GLN A 96 9.36 23.86 -30.01
CA GLN A 96 8.27 24.75 -29.65
C GLN A 96 8.87 26.14 -29.54
N ASN A 97 8.79 26.89 -30.63
CA ASN A 97 9.22 28.28 -30.70
C ASN A 97 8.62 28.98 -29.48
N GLN A 98 9.51 29.42 -28.59
CA GLN A 98 9.19 30.24 -27.43
C GLN A 98 8.55 31.53 -27.97
N GLN A 99 7.22 31.53 -28.08
CA GLN A 99 6.48 32.76 -28.31
C GLN A 99 6.62 33.58 -27.05
N SER A 100 7.28 34.72 -27.27
CA SER A 100 7.76 35.73 -26.33
C SER A 100 6.63 36.35 -25.53
#